data_AF-A0A4Y7UBD8-F1
#
_entry.id   AF-A0A4Y7UBD8-F1
#
_cell.length_a   1.000
_cell.length_b   1.000
_cell.length_c   1.000
_cell.angle_alpha   90.00
_cell.angle_beta   90.00
_cell.angle_gamma   90.00
#
_symmetry.space_group_name_H-M   'P 1'
#
loop_
_entity.id
_entity.type
_entity.pdbx_description
1 polymer ?
#
loop_
_entity_poly.entity_id
_entity_poly.type
_entity_poly.pdbx_seq_one_letter_code
_entity_poly.pdbx_strand_id
1 'polypeptide(L)'
;MITVLCALEKSVYHQIPGIDVYDKNKDAYTYDGCGLVIAHPPCQQCSKLKHFAAYNKLEKELAFFCLEKIQKNGGILEHPHGSSFFKEAGIKPTIIVDQSWWGFPAQKRTSLYFNECIPLELPKIFFPPTKTVQRMDKSHRSITVLPFATWLINSVQNKISLP
;
A
#
# COMPACT_ATOMS: atom_id res chain seq x y z
N MET A 1 -8.87 -7.79 14.01
CA MET A 1 -8.24 -6.45 13.99
C MET A 1 -7.49 -6.29 12.67
N ILE A 2 -7.57 -5.12 12.04
CA ILE A 2 -6.81 -4.80 10.82
C ILE A 2 -5.68 -3.85 11.20
N THR A 3 -4.48 -4.14 10.71
CA THR A 3 -3.29 -3.33 10.97
C THR A 3 -2.76 -2.74 9.67
N VAL A 4 -2.44 -1.45 9.67
CA VAL A 4 -1.80 -0.77 8.55
C VAL A 4 -0.33 -0.54 8.89
N LEU A 5 0.57 -1.15 8.12
CA LEU A 5 2.02 -0.98 8.26
C LEU A 5 2.56 0.06 7.28
N CYS A 6 3.54 0.84 7.74
CA CYS A 6 4.23 1.88 6.98
C CYS A 6 3.27 2.97 6.45
N ALA A 7 2.26 3.33 7.25
CA ALA A 7 1.39 4.44 6.93
C ALA A 7 2.14 5.78 7.00
N LEU A 8 1.63 6.79 6.30
CA LEU A 8 2.05 8.16 6.57
C LEU A 8 1.55 8.62 7.95
N GLU A 9 2.33 9.46 8.62
CA GLU A 9 1.98 10.07 9.91
C GLU A 9 0.60 10.74 9.91
N LYS A 10 0.25 11.43 8.83
CA LYS A 10 -1.05 12.09 8.65
C LYS A 10 -1.94 11.33 7.66
N SER A 11 -1.86 9.99 7.67
CA SER A 11 -2.69 9.17 6.79
C SER A 11 -4.17 9.20 7.21
N VAL A 12 -5.05 8.99 6.24
CA VAL A 12 -6.51 8.88 6.49
C VAL A 12 -6.88 7.69 7.36
N TYR A 13 -6.00 6.69 7.51
CA TYR A 13 -6.25 5.51 8.32
C TYR A 13 -6.48 5.84 9.80
N HIS A 14 -5.82 6.88 10.32
CA HIS A 14 -6.03 7.37 11.69
C HIS A 14 -7.45 7.86 11.96
N GLN A 15 -8.22 8.16 10.91
CA GLN A 15 -9.60 8.64 11.02
C GLN A 15 -10.62 7.50 10.97
N ILE A 16 -10.18 6.25 10.74
CA ILE A 16 -11.06 5.09 10.56
C ILE A 16 -11.05 4.26 11.85
N PRO A 17 -12.19 4.12 12.55
CA PRO A 17 -12.26 3.35 13.79
C PRO A 17 -11.84 1.89 13.62
N GLY A 18 -11.11 1.34 14.60
CA GLY A 18 -10.74 -0.09 14.63
C GLY A 18 -9.54 -0.48 13.76
N ILE A 19 -8.84 0.49 13.17
CA ILE A 19 -7.60 0.29 12.42
C ILE A 19 -6.41 0.57 13.35
N ASP A 20 -5.50 -0.39 13.48
CA ASP A 20 -4.22 -0.17 14.16
C ASP A 20 -3.18 0.36 13.17
N VAL A 21 -2.67 1.57 13.37
CA VAL A 21 -1.84 2.28 12.38
C VAL A 21 -0.39 2.36 12.86
N TYR A 22 0.52 1.78 12.08
CA TYR A 22 1.97 1.91 12.23
C TYR A 22 2.48 2.92 11.22
N ASP A 23 2.62 4.16 11.68
CA ASP A 23 3.25 5.24 10.92
C ASP A 23 4.71 5.46 11.36
N LYS A 24 5.32 6.57 10.97
CA LYS A 24 6.72 6.88 11.32
C LYS A 24 6.99 6.92 12.84
N ASN A 25 5.97 7.14 13.67
CA ASN A 25 6.07 7.24 15.13
C ASN A 25 5.83 5.90 15.83
N LYS A 26 5.37 4.87 15.11
CA LYS A 26 5.15 3.51 15.62
C LYS A 26 5.85 2.51 14.69
N ASP A 27 7.05 2.09 15.08
CA ASP A 27 7.92 1.26 14.26
C ASP A 27 7.22 -0.04 13.82
N ALA A 28 7.11 -0.24 12.50
CA ALA A 28 6.50 -1.42 11.91
C ALA A 28 7.17 -2.73 12.37
N TYR A 29 8.47 -2.74 12.70
CA TYR A 29 9.16 -3.93 13.20
C TYR A 29 8.62 -4.43 14.54
N THR A 30 7.93 -3.57 15.29
CA THR A 30 7.29 -3.95 16.56
C THR A 30 5.97 -4.69 16.36
N TYR A 31 5.49 -4.83 15.12
CA TYR A 31 4.28 -5.60 14.84
C TYR A 31 4.51 -7.12 15.02
N ASP A 32 3.87 -7.67 16.04
CA ASP A 32 3.86 -9.10 16.39
C ASP A 32 2.47 -9.74 16.31
N GLY A 33 1.45 -8.97 15.93
CA GLY A 33 0.06 -9.40 15.89
C GLY A 33 -0.27 -10.43 14.80
N CYS A 34 -1.41 -11.10 14.98
CA CYS A 34 -1.96 -12.11 14.05
C CYS A 34 -3.11 -11.57 13.18
N GLY A 35 -3.34 -10.26 13.17
CA GLY A 35 -4.41 -9.61 12.40
C GLY A 35 -4.08 -9.45 10.92
N LEU A 36 -5.12 -9.19 10.12
CA LEU A 36 -4.99 -8.87 8.69
C LEU A 36 -4.15 -7.61 8.50
N VAL A 37 -3.25 -7.63 7.52
CA VAL A 37 -2.28 -6.54 7.29
C VAL A 37 -2.55 -5.81 5.98
N ILE A 38 -2.53 -4.48 6.01
CA ILE A 38 -2.37 -3.64 4.81
C ILE A 38 -1.00 -2.97 4.94
N ALA A 39 -0.12 -3.11 3.96
CA ALA A 39 1.21 -2.49 4.03
C ALA A 39 1.47 -1.53 2.85
N HIS A 40 2.04 -0.38 3.19
CA HIS A 40 2.52 0.65 2.26
C HIS A 40 4.04 0.83 2.39
N PRO A 41 4.86 -0.21 2.20
CA PRO A 41 6.28 -0.12 2.46
C PRO A 41 6.94 0.98 1.60
N PRO A 42 7.99 1.63 2.13
CA PRO A 42 8.71 2.67 1.41
C PRO A 42 9.30 2.11 0.10
N CYS A 43 9.24 2.93 -0.95
CA CYS A 43 9.52 2.48 -2.31
C CYS A 43 10.76 3.11 -2.95
N GLN A 44 11.51 3.96 -2.25
CA GLN A 44 12.60 4.74 -2.81
C GLN A 44 13.69 3.84 -3.40
N GLN A 45 14.01 2.71 -2.75
CA GLN A 45 15.01 1.75 -3.25
C GLN A 45 14.52 0.86 -4.40
N CYS A 46 13.21 0.74 -4.59
CA CYS A 46 12.61 -0.20 -5.55
C CYS A 46 11.77 0.47 -6.64
N SER A 47 11.55 1.79 -6.59
CA SER A 47 10.74 2.52 -7.58
C SER A 47 11.49 2.75 -8.90
N LYS A 48 10.78 3.20 -9.93
CA LYS A 48 11.39 3.66 -11.19
C LYS A 48 12.33 4.86 -11.00
N LEU A 49 12.17 5.60 -9.91
CA LEU A 49 12.97 6.78 -9.60
C LEU A 49 14.10 6.48 -8.59
N LYS A 50 14.38 5.20 -8.31
CA LYS A 50 15.37 4.79 -7.31
C LYS A 50 16.78 5.34 -7.54
N HIS A 51 17.15 5.62 -8.79
CA HIS A 51 18.44 6.22 -9.13
C HIS A 51 18.62 7.65 -8.58
N PHE A 52 17.54 8.32 -8.15
CA PHE A 52 17.57 9.62 -7.50
C PHE A 52 17.53 9.56 -5.97
N ALA A 53 17.40 8.36 -5.40
CA ALA A 53 17.37 8.17 -3.95
C ALA A 53 18.77 7.82 -3.42
N ALA A 54 19.10 8.31 -2.22
CA ALA A 54 20.25 7.80 -1.51
C ALA A 54 20.02 6.31 -1.18
N TYR A 55 21.07 5.50 -1.29
CA TYR A 55 20.98 4.09 -0.93
C TYR A 55 20.59 3.94 0.54
N ASN A 56 19.61 3.08 0.81
CA ASN A 56 19.15 2.77 2.17
C ASN A 56 18.79 1.29 2.28
N LYS A 57 19.68 0.49 2.87
CA LYS A 57 19.46 -0.95 3.06
C LYS A 57 18.24 -1.25 3.95
N LEU A 58 18.06 -0.49 5.03
CA LEU A 58 16.98 -0.69 6.00
C LEU A 58 15.60 -0.51 5.36
N GLU A 59 15.48 0.41 4.40
CA GLU A 59 14.24 0.60 3.65
C GLU A 59 13.82 -0.65 2.88
N LYS A 60 14.80 -1.31 2.23
CA LYS A 60 14.56 -2.54 1.49
C LYS A 60 14.19 -3.67 2.45
N GLU A 61 14.91 -3.82 3.56
CA GLU A 61 14.61 -4.82 4.59
C GLU A 61 13.18 -4.64 5.15
N LEU A 62 12.73 -3.41 5.34
CA LEU A 62 11.39 -3.10 5.82
C LEU A 62 10.30 -3.54 4.81
N ALA A 63 10.54 -3.39 3.51
CA ALA A 63 9.60 -3.87 2.50
C ALA A 63 9.44 -5.40 2.52
N PHE A 64 10.54 -6.15 2.72
CA PHE A 64 10.50 -7.60 2.87
C PHE A 64 9.85 -8.03 4.19
N PHE A 65 10.10 -7.32 5.29
CA PHE A 65 9.39 -7.55 6.55
C PHE A 65 7.88 -7.39 6.39
N CYS A 66 7.42 -6.34 5.71
CA CYS A 66 5.99 -6.14 5.45
C CYS A 66 5.38 -7.31 4.65
N LEU A 67 6.10 -7.81 3.64
CA LEU A 67 5.67 -8.97 2.86
C LEU A 67 5.58 -10.23 3.73
N GLU A 68 6.55 -10.48 4.61
CA GLU A 68 6.52 -11.61 5.55
C GLU A 68 5.27 -11.56 6.42
N LYS A 69 4.91 -10.39 6.98
CA LYS A 69 3.71 -10.23 7.81
C LYS A 69 2.43 -10.47 7.03
N ILE A 70 2.37 -10.02 5.78
CA ILE A 70 1.22 -10.26 4.89
C ILE A 70 1.10 -11.75 4.53
N GLN A 71 2.22 -12.42 4.23
CA GLN A 71 2.24 -13.84 3.91
C GLN A 71 1.84 -14.70 5.11
N LYS A 72 2.23 -14.30 6.33
CA LYS A 72 1.91 -15.00 7.57
C LYS A 72 0.45 -14.84 7.99
N ASN A 73 -0.12 -13.64 7.86
CA ASN A 73 -1.40 -13.29 8.47
C ASN A 73 -2.56 -13.09 7.48
N GLY A 74 -2.27 -13.08 6.18
CA GLY A 74 -3.19 -12.57 5.16
C GLY A 74 -3.15 -11.03 5.10
N GLY A 75 -3.40 -10.48 3.91
CA GLY A 75 -3.28 -9.04 3.74
C GLY A 75 -3.14 -8.51 2.32
N ILE A 76 -2.89 -7.21 2.22
CA ILE A 76 -2.64 -6.48 0.98
C ILE A 76 -1.32 -5.71 1.08
N LEU A 77 -0.44 -5.93 0.11
CA LEU A 77 0.77 -5.13 -0.08
C LEU A 77 0.53 -4.17 -1.25
N GLU A 78 0.66 -2.87 -1.02
CA GLU A 78 0.60 -1.83 -2.05
C GLU A 78 2.00 -1.32 -2.37
N HIS A 79 2.35 -1.26 -3.65
CA HIS A 79 3.64 -0.72 -4.07
C HIS A 79 3.55 -0.12 -5.48
N PRO A 80 4.22 1.03 -5.76
CA PRO A 80 4.14 1.69 -7.06
C PRO A 80 4.33 0.77 -8.28
N HIS A 81 3.51 1.00 -9.30
CA HIS A 81 3.56 0.20 -10.53
C HIS A 81 4.91 0.35 -11.25
N GLY A 82 5.45 -0.78 -11.70
CA GLY A 82 6.78 -0.88 -12.32
C GLY A 82 7.94 -0.74 -11.33
N SER A 83 7.66 -0.92 -10.04
CA SER A 83 8.70 -1.19 -9.06
C SER A 83 9.41 -2.52 -9.33
N SER A 84 10.71 -2.58 -9.01
CA SER A 84 11.47 -3.84 -8.99
C SER A 84 11.18 -4.71 -7.77
N PHE A 85 10.44 -4.24 -6.76
CA PHE A 85 10.16 -4.98 -5.52
C PHE A 85 9.55 -6.36 -5.78
N PHE A 86 8.44 -6.44 -6.53
CA PHE A 86 7.78 -7.72 -6.82
C PHE A 86 8.72 -8.73 -7.50
N LYS A 87 9.54 -8.25 -8.44
CA LYS A 87 10.55 -9.08 -9.11
C LYS A 87 11.61 -9.58 -8.12
N GLU A 88 12.12 -8.69 -7.28
CA GLU A 88 13.12 -9.00 -6.26
C GLU A 88 12.59 -9.95 -5.18
N ALA A 89 11.30 -9.83 -4.85
CA ALA A 89 10.60 -10.66 -3.88
C ALA A 89 10.08 -11.98 -4.47
N GLY A 90 10.20 -12.21 -5.79
CA GLY A 90 9.75 -13.43 -6.45
C GLY A 90 8.22 -13.62 -6.47
N ILE A 91 7.45 -12.54 -6.28
CA ILE A 91 5.98 -12.56 -6.27
C ILE A 91 5.41 -11.74 -7.44
N LYS A 92 4.16 -12.01 -7.81
CA LYS A 92 3.44 -11.24 -8.84
C LYS A 92 2.34 -10.41 -8.19
N PRO A 93 2.16 -9.13 -8.58
CA PRO A 93 0.97 -8.38 -8.19
C PRO A 93 -0.30 -9.13 -8.60
N THR A 94 -1.31 -9.12 -7.75
CA THR A 94 -2.64 -9.65 -8.03
C THR A 94 -3.39 -8.75 -9.00
N ILE A 95 -3.31 -7.42 -8.79
CA ILE A 95 -3.98 -6.44 -9.62
C ILE A 95 -3.16 -5.14 -9.72
N ILE A 96 -3.34 -4.41 -10.81
CA ILE A 96 -2.81 -3.06 -10.99
C ILE A 96 -4.00 -2.11 -11.07
N VAL A 97 -3.97 -1.06 -10.26
CA VAL A 97 -5.03 -0.05 -10.18
C VAL A 97 -4.47 1.36 -10.32
N ASP A 98 -5.31 2.34 -10.64
CA ASP A 98 -4.93 3.75 -10.58
C ASP A 98 -5.63 4.42 -9.39
N GLN A 99 -4.87 5.06 -8.50
CA GLN A 99 -5.48 5.72 -7.33
C GLN A 99 -6.40 6.88 -7.73
N SER A 100 -6.29 7.40 -8.97
CA SER A 100 -7.23 8.38 -9.52
C SER A 100 -8.67 7.85 -9.65
N TRP A 101 -8.88 6.54 -9.71
CA TRP A 101 -10.22 5.92 -9.71
C TRP A 101 -10.98 6.18 -8.39
N TRP A 102 -10.25 6.55 -7.34
CA TRP A 102 -10.78 6.94 -6.03
C TRP A 102 -10.62 8.44 -5.75
N GLY A 103 -10.34 9.25 -6.79
CA GLY A 103 -10.25 10.70 -6.68
C GLY A 103 -8.86 11.25 -6.33
N PHE A 104 -7.80 10.45 -6.39
CA PHE A 104 -6.44 11.01 -6.30
C PHE A 104 -6.18 11.96 -7.50
N PRO A 105 -5.61 13.16 -7.30
CA PRO A 105 -5.61 14.22 -8.32
C PRO A 105 -4.64 13.97 -9.49
N ALA A 106 -3.85 12.92 -9.46
CA ALA A 106 -2.88 12.58 -10.49
C ALA A 106 -2.96 11.11 -10.88
N GLN A 107 -2.43 10.76 -12.04
CA GLN A 107 -2.26 9.36 -12.40
C GLN A 107 -1.23 8.71 -11.47
N LYS A 108 -1.69 7.79 -10.62
CA LYS A 108 -0.84 7.11 -9.63
C LYS A 108 -1.16 5.63 -9.69
N ARG A 109 -0.61 4.98 -10.73
CA ARG A 109 -0.70 3.54 -10.91
C ARG A 109 0.07 2.82 -9.80
N THR A 110 -0.61 1.90 -9.14
CA THR A 110 -0.03 1.07 -8.09
C THR A 110 -0.35 -0.40 -8.33
N SER A 111 0.58 -1.26 -7.93
CA SER A 111 0.46 -2.70 -7.97
C SER A 111 0.06 -3.18 -6.58
N LEU A 112 -0.96 -4.03 -6.52
CA LEU A 112 -1.46 -4.61 -5.27
C LEU A 112 -1.24 -6.13 -5.30
N TYR A 113 -0.64 -6.65 -4.24
CA TYR A 113 -0.56 -8.09 -3.98
C TYR A 113 -1.48 -8.45 -2.82
N PHE A 114 -2.34 -9.43 -3.05
CA PHE A 114 -3.30 -9.95 -2.08
C PHE A 114 -2.87 -11.34 -1.63
N ASN A 115 -2.91 -11.59 -0.33
CA ASN A 115 -2.67 -12.89 0.29
C ASN A 115 -3.86 -13.27 1.17
N GLU A 116 -4.47 -14.44 0.94
CA GLU A 116 -5.65 -14.95 1.68
C GLU A 116 -6.90 -14.03 1.69
N CYS A 117 -6.93 -13.04 0.80
CA CYS A 117 -8.08 -12.19 0.52
C CYS A 117 -8.16 -11.91 -0.98
N ILE A 118 -9.30 -11.40 -1.46
CA ILE A 118 -9.53 -11.08 -2.87
C ILE A 118 -9.97 -9.62 -3.05
N PRO A 119 -9.57 -8.97 -4.16
CA PRO A 119 -10.00 -7.61 -4.45
C PRO A 119 -11.53 -7.51 -4.52
N LEU A 120 -12.10 -6.43 -3.97
CA LEU A 120 -13.49 -6.07 -4.27
C LEU A 120 -13.63 -5.55 -5.71
N GLU A 121 -14.88 -5.38 -6.14
CA GLU A 121 -15.18 -4.73 -7.42
C GLU A 121 -14.50 -3.35 -7.49
N LEU A 122 -13.92 -3.05 -8.65
CA LEU A 122 -13.25 -1.77 -8.90
C LEU A 122 -14.28 -0.66 -9.14
N PRO A 123 -13.94 0.61 -8.83
CA PRO A 123 -14.78 1.74 -9.19
C PRO A 123 -15.00 1.80 -10.70
N LYS A 124 -16.25 2.04 -11.11
CA LYS A 124 -16.63 2.22 -12.53
C LYS A 124 -16.45 3.67 -13.01
N ILE A 125 -16.23 4.60 -12.08
CA ILE A 125 -16.11 6.03 -12.35
C ILE A 125 -14.63 6.40 -12.35
N PHE A 126 -14.17 6.97 -13.46
CA PHE A 126 -12.79 7.39 -13.65
C PHE A 126 -12.75 8.92 -13.55
N PHE A 127 -12.07 9.45 -12.53
CA PHE A 127 -11.80 10.88 -12.44
C PHE A 127 -10.58 11.20 -13.32
N PRO A 128 -10.68 12.13 -14.29
CA PRO A 128 -9.53 12.52 -15.08
C PRO A 128 -8.48 13.17 -14.17
N PRO A 129 -7.18 12.84 -14.32
CA PRO A 129 -6.11 13.48 -13.56
C PRO A 129 -6.12 14.99 -13.78
N THR A 130 -6.14 15.77 -12.71
CA THR A 130 -6.09 17.24 -12.75
C THR A 130 -4.65 17.77 -12.63
N LYS A 131 -3.73 16.92 -12.17
CA LYS A 131 -2.31 17.24 -11.96
C LYS A 131 -1.42 16.08 -12.44
N THR A 132 -0.13 16.36 -12.63
CA THR A 132 0.90 15.33 -12.72
C THR A 132 1.57 15.16 -11.36
N VAL A 133 2.00 13.94 -11.01
CA VAL A 133 2.64 13.65 -9.71
C VAL A 133 3.85 14.56 -9.47
N GLN A 134 4.60 14.90 -10.51
CA GLN A 134 5.77 15.79 -10.45
C GLN A 134 5.40 17.23 -10.07
N ARG A 135 4.17 17.68 -10.38
CA ARG A 135 3.65 19.01 -10.06
C ARG A 135 2.94 19.08 -8.69
N MET A 136 2.88 17.97 -7.95
CA MET A 136 2.33 17.94 -6.59
C MET A 136 3.41 18.21 -5.55
N ASP A 137 3.04 18.74 -4.39
CA ASP A 137 3.94 18.83 -3.24
C ASP A 137 4.40 17.44 -2.82
N LYS A 138 5.64 17.32 -2.33
CA LYS A 138 6.21 16.04 -1.92
C LYS A 138 5.34 15.29 -0.90
N SER A 139 4.77 16.01 0.07
CA SER A 139 3.86 15.45 1.07
C SER A 139 2.57 14.91 0.46
N HIS A 140 1.98 15.63 -0.51
CA HIS A 140 0.73 15.25 -1.17
C HIS A 140 0.87 14.02 -2.08
N ARG A 141 2.07 13.75 -2.62
CA ARG A 141 2.31 12.60 -3.53
C ARG A 141 2.08 11.26 -2.84
N SER A 142 2.40 11.18 -1.56
CA SER A 142 2.38 9.93 -0.80
C SER A 142 1.03 9.65 -0.13
N ILE A 143 0.08 10.59 -0.17
CA ILE A 143 -1.23 10.44 0.48
C ILE A 143 -2.02 9.31 -0.17
N THR A 144 -2.71 8.57 0.69
CA THR A 144 -3.80 7.65 0.34
C THR A 144 -5.12 8.40 0.57
N VAL A 145 -5.96 8.49 -0.45
CA VAL A 145 -7.28 9.13 -0.32
C VAL A 145 -8.26 8.21 0.40
N LEU A 146 -9.19 8.78 1.18
CA LEU A 146 -10.15 8.03 2.00
C LEU A 146 -10.92 6.95 1.22
N PRO A 147 -11.42 7.18 -0.01
CA PRO A 147 -12.13 6.14 -0.74
C PRO A 147 -11.23 4.95 -1.11
N PHE A 148 -9.96 5.19 -1.42
CA PHE A 148 -9.01 4.11 -1.72
C PHE A 148 -8.62 3.33 -0.45
N ALA A 149 -8.36 4.03 0.66
CA ALA A 149 -8.10 3.40 1.96
C ALA A 149 -9.27 2.52 2.41
N THR A 150 -10.50 3.03 2.27
CA THR A 150 -11.73 2.29 2.60
C THR A 150 -11.88 1.05 1.72
N TRP A 151 -11.59 1.16 0.42
CA TRP A 151 -11.62 0.01 -0.49
C TRP A 151 -10.58 -1.05 -0.12
N LEU A 152 -9.36 -0.66 0.28
CA LEU A 152 -8.34 -1.60 0.77
C LEU A 152 -8.79 -2.33 2.05
N ILE A 153 -9.36 -1.60 3.00
CA ILE A 153 -9.90 -2.16 4.26
C ILE A 153 -11.01 -3.16 3.98
N ASN A 154 -11.98 -2.81 3.13
CA ASN A 154 -13.07 -3.72 2.82
C ASN A 154 -12.57 -4.93 2.02
N SER A 155 -11.56 -4.75 1.15
CA SER A 155 -11.00 -5.86 0.37
C SER A 155 -10.16 -6.81 1.22
N VAL A 156 -9.44 -6.33 2.23
CA VAL A 156 -8.65 -7.22 3.10
C VAL A 156 -9.54 -8.15 3.92
N GLN A 157 -10.78 -7.71 4.20
CA GLN A 157 -11.80 -8.52 4.88
C GLN A 157 -12.50 -9.52 3.96
N ASN A 158 -12.40 -9.35 2.63
CA ASN A 158 -13.02 -10.22 1.65
C ASN A 158 -12.17 -11.49 1.45
N LYS A 159 -12.35 -12.46 2.34
CA LYS A 159 -11.55 -13.68 2.39
C LYS A 159 -11.88 -14.63 1.23
N ILE A 160 -10.88 -15.43 0.85
CA ILE A 160 -11.10 -16.60 -0.01
C ILE A 160 -11.91 -17.60 0.82
N SER A 161 -13.16 -17.86 0.42
CA SER A 161 -13.89 -19.02 0.91
C SER A 161 -13.18 -20.27 0.38
N LEU A 162 -12.51 -21.01 1.26
CA LEU A 162 -12.06 -22.36 0.91
C LEU A 162 -13.33 -23.21 0.70
N PRO A 163 -13.42 -23.98 -0.41
CA PRO A 163 -14.47 -24.99 -0.55
C PRO A 163 -14.37 -26.07 0.53
#